data_AF-A0AAE0USD2-F1
#
_entry.id   AF-A0AAE0USD2-F1
#
_cell.length_a   1.000
_cell.length_b   1.000
_cell.length_c   1.000
_cell.angle_alpha   90.00
_cell.angle_beta   90.00
_cell.angle_gamma   90.00
#
_symmetry.space_group_name_H-M   'P 1'
#
loop_
_entity.id
_entity.type
_entity.pdbx_description
1 polymer ?
#
loop_
_entity_poly.entity_id
_entity_poly.type
_entity_poly.pdbx_seq_one_letter_code
_entity_poly.pdbx_strand_id
1 'polypeptide(L)'
;MAVVVNPGLDRSGLPRQLRGTSLLWKGQTHEAIDLLQDDILVADPGTKCHYSNLAFSLLAHVMADKVTGTDYESWVSKNILQSLGMEDTGFDITAEIEKKMAVGVYPNGQPTPLYDLGWYRPSGQMYSTTADMAKMMIVLLGAYNHRLLQVDTLKTMLTPIFHCDTSYFSNQTGTPWEVYEQLEYEIFRKDGDLDGYSAVLSLVPQLKLGLVILMAGTKPTDEDLVTRSYSYLIPAMERAFRDTPNVLVPPPDPAPYIGFFTYSNMTFYEIKAGSDGVLSMQQFGPTVDGKISLEYNIWRLSYLEERVFKVVFEKEYPCQLRIRNTSISMESQDRQLFNFYMFNENGLAPGFDVPGLNTYNVMRISRRPIFPN
;
A
#
# COMPACT_ATOMS: atom_id res chain seq x y z
N MET A 1 22.87 -8.32 6.86
CA MET A 1 22.88 -6.84 6.97
C MET A 1 22.06 -6.49 8.20
N ALA A 2 22.51 -5.68 9.17
CA ALA A 2 21.64 -5.32 10.30
C ALA A 2 20.53 -4.37 9.80
N VAL A 3 19.28 -4.69 10.10
CA VAL A 3 18.16 -3.78 9.93
C VAL A 3 17.68 -3.42 11.33
N VAL A 4 17.50 -2.13 11.55
CA VAL A 4 16.78 -1.66 12.73
C VAL A 4 15.57 -0.97 12.14
N VAL A 5 14.40 -1.53 12.39
CA VAL A 5 13.15 -0.85 12.10
C VAL A 5 12.69 -0.27 13.42
N ASN A 6 12.78 1.06 13.52
CA ASN A 6 12.26 1.76 14.68
C ASN A 6 10.72 1.69 14.65
N PRO A 7 10.02 1.57 15.78
CA PRO A 7 8.56 1.63 15.82
C PRO A 7 8.00 2.95 15.30
N GLY A 8 6.71 2.94 14.96
CA GLY A 8 6.01 4.14 14.50
C GLY A 8 5.63 5.09 15.63
N LEU A 9 5.03 6.21 15.25
CA LEU A 9 4.26 7.02 16.18
C LEU A 9 3.05 6.22 16.66
N ASP A 10 2.76 6.32 17.96
CA ASP A 10 1.55 5.75 18.56
C ASP A 10 0.80 6.81 19.39
N ARG A 11 -0.39 6.46 19.89
CA ARG A 11 -1.20 7.33 20.75
C ARG A 11 -1.49 6.68 22.11
N SER A 12 -0.64 5.77 22.57
CA SER A 12 -0.80 5.09 23.85
C SER A 12 -0.57 6.02 25.05
N GLY A 13 0.26 7.06 24.86
CA GLY A 13 0.75 7.91 25.95
C GLY A 13 1.93 7.28 26.70
N LEU A 14 2.42 6.11 26.30
CA LEU A 14 3.58 5.48 26.92
C LEU A 14 4.87 6.28 26.63
N PRO A 15 5.80 6.36 27.60
CA PRO A 15 7.09 6.99 27.39
C PRO A 15 7.91 6.25 26.34
N ARG A 16 9.00 6.87 25.86
CA ARG A 16 9.82 6.29 24.79
C ARG A 16 10.39 4.93 25.18
N GLN A 17 10.78 4.81 26.45
CA GLN A 17 11.40 3.65 27.07
C GLN A 17 10.87 3.54 28.51
N LEU A 18 10.89 2.33 29.04
CA LEU A 18 10.56 2.02 30.43
C LEU A 18 11.53 2.72 31.39
N ARG A 19 10.99 3.43 32.37
CA ARG A 19 11.77 4.20 33.33
C ARG A 19 12.76 3.31 34.10
N GLY A 20 14.00 3.78 34.25
CA GLY A 20 15.04 3.05 34.99
C GLY A 20 15.69 1.89 34.21
N THR A 21 15.32 1.69 32.95
CA THR A 21 15.94 0.69 32.06
C THR A 21 16.77 1.35 30.96
N SER A 22 17.52 0.54 30.21
CA SER A 22 18.17 0.95 28.95
C SER A 22 17.59 0.13 27.80
N LEU A 23 17.89 0.53 26.56
CA LEU A 23 17.56 -0.25 25.36
C LEU A 23 18.21 -1.64 25.32
N LEU A 24 19.16 -1.93 26.22
CA LEU A 24 19.84 -3.22 26.34
C LEU A 24 19.31 -4.03 27.54
N TRP A 25 18.20 -3.62 28.14
CA TRP A 25 17.63 -4.28 29.31
C TRP A 25 17.13 -5.69 28.96
N LYS A 26 17.50 -6.68 29.79
CA LYS A 26 17.26 -8.11 29.56
C LYS A 26 16.27 -8.73 30.56
N GLY A 27 15.38 -7.90 31.11
CA GLY A 27 14.35 -8.37 32.03
C GLY A 27 13.19 -9.04 31.30
N GLN A 28 12.19 -9.45 32.07
CA GLN A 28 11.02 -10.18 31.57
C GLN A 28 9.81 -9.27 31.39
N THR A 29 8.86 -9.69 30.55
CA THR A 29 7.63 -8.92 30.29
C THR A 29 6.80 -8.66 31.54
N HIS A 30 6.78 -9.58 32.51
CA HIS A 30 6.07 -9.32 33.77
C HIS A 30 6.74 -8.22 34.60
N GLU A 31 8.08 -8.18 34.66
CA GLU A 31 8.83 -7.09 35.31
C GLU A 31 8.57 -5.76 34.60
N ALA A 32 8.46 -5.77 33.27
CA ALA A 32 8.11 -4.57 32.51
C ALA A 32 6.71 -4.08 32.86
N ILE A 33 5.73 -4.98 32.97
CA ILE A 33 4.36 -4.67 33.39
C ILE A 33 4.33 -4.11 34.82
N ASP A 34 5.10 -4.69 35.74
CA ASP A 34 5.17 -4.22 37.13
C ASP A 34 5.75 -2.80 37.20
N LEU A 35 6.83 -2.53 36.45
CA LEU A 35 7.42 -1.18 36.36
C LEU A 35 6.49 -0.15 35.71
N LEU A 36 5.59 -0.57 34.82
CA LEU A 36 4.60 0.31 34.18
C LEU A 36 3.48 0.75 35.12
N GLN A 37 3.17 -0.02 36.18
CA GLN A 37 2.08 0.31 37.10
C GLN A 37 2.33 1.64 37.83
N ASP A 38 3.60 1.96 38.07
CA ASP A 38 4.05 3.18 38.76
C ASP A 38 4.59 4.25 37.79
N ASP A 39 4.50 4.02 36.46
CA ASP A 39 5.01 4.97 35.47
C ASP A 39 3.97 6.02 35.07
N ILE A 40 4.44 7.15 34.56
CA ILE A 40 3.60 8.29 34.19
C ILE A 40 3.49 8.36 32.67
N LEU A 41 2.26 8.42 32.17
CA LEU A 41 2.00 8.65 30.74
C LEU A 41 2.48 10.05 30.34
N VAL A 42 3.11 10.15 29.17
CA VAL A 42 3.58 11.43 28.61
C VAL A 42 2.44 12.27 28.02
N ALA A 43 1.29 11.65 27.77
CA ALA A 43 0.04 12.27 27.35
C ALA A 43 -1.14 11.33 27.62
N ASP A 44 -2.35 11.88 27.68
CA ASP A 44 -3.56 11.06 27.80
C ASP A 44 -3.71 10.14 26.57
N PRO A 45 -4.09 8.86 26.73
CA PRO A 45 -4.27 7.93 25.61
C PRO A 45 -5.23 8.49 24.55
N GLY A 46 -4.84 8.35 23.29
CA GLY A 46 -5.61 8.81 22.14
C GLY A 46 -5.52 10.31 21.87
N THR A 47 -4.80 11.11 22.66
CA THR A 47 -4.77 12.57 22.49
C THR A 47 -3.61 13.06 21.63
N LYS A 48 -2.39 12.55 21.84
CA LYS A 48 -1.18 12.99 21.12
C LYS A 48 -0.43 11.82 20.50
N CYS A 49 0.25 12.09 19.39
CA CYS A 49 1.22 11.16 18.82
C CYS A 49 2.54 11.23 19.60
N HIS A 50 3.09 10.08 19.94
CA HIS A 50 4.38 9.97 20.60
C HIS A 50 5.11 8.72 20.11
N TYR A 51 6.43 8.80 19.97
CA TYR A 51 7.25 7.67 19.57
C TYR A 51 7.61 6.81 20.78
N SER A 52 7.28 5.51 20.77
CA SER A 52 7.57 4.61 21.90
C SER A 52 8.15 3.24 21.50
N ASN A 53 9.41 3.00 21.88
CA ASN A 53 10.01 1.65 21.82
C ASN A 53 9.34 0.70 22.80
N LEU A 54 8.95 1.24 23.95
CA LEU A 54 8.22 0.53 24.99
C LEU A 54 6.86 0.01 24.49
N ALA A 55 6.04 0.86 23.86
CA ALA A 55 4.69 0.47 23.42
C ALA A 55 4.72 -0.70 22.44
N PHE A 56 5.62 -0.65 21.45
CA PHE A 56 5.74 -1.71 20.45
C PHE A 56 6.39 -2.99 21.00
N SER A 57 7.39 -2.88 21.88
CA SER A 57 7.97 -4.05 22.54
C SER A 57 6.95 -4.74 23.45
N LEU A 58 6.19 -3.97 24.23
CA LEU A 58 5.12 -4.49 25.07
C LEU A 58 4.04 -5.18 24.23
N LEU A 59 3.54 -4.51 23.18
CA LEU A 59 2.54 -5.07 22.27
C LEU A 59 3.01 -6.41 21.69
N ALA A 60 4.24 -6.45 21.17
CA ALA A 60 4.82 -7.63 20.56
C ALA A 60 4.91 -8.81 21.54
N HIS A 61 5.44 -8.59 22.73
CA HIS A 61 5.57 -9.64 23.75
C HIS A 61 4.22 -10.13 24.25
N VAL A 62 3.29 -9.22 24.54
CA VAL A 62 1.93 -9.60 24.98
C VAL A 62 1.20 -10.36 23.88
N MET A 63 1.31 -9.95 22.62
CA MET A 63 0.68 -10.67 21.51
C MET A 63 1.28 -12.06 21.31
N ALA A 64 2.61 -12.20 21.32
CA ALA A 64 3.28 -13.48 21.14
C ALA A 64 2.87 -14.48 22.23
N ASP A 65 2.90 -14.04 23.50
CA ASP A 65 2.46 -14.83 24.66
C ASP A 65 0.98 -15.24 24.54
N LYS A 66 0.08 -14.28 24.28
CA LYS A 66 -1.37 -14.55 24.24
C LYS A 66 -1.82 -15.40 23.05
N VAL A 67 -1.21 -15.23 21.88
CA VAL A 67 -1.65 -15.89 20.65
C VAL A 67 -1.00 -17.26 20.50
N THR A 68 0.27 -17.39 20.89
CA THR A 68 1.06 -18.59 20.58
C THR A 68 1.70 -19.27 21.79
N GLY A 69 1.80 -18.59 22.93
CA GLY A 69 2.54 -19.08 24.09
C GLY A 69 4.05 -19.24 23.80
N THR A 70 4.57 -18.57 22.78
CA THR A 70 6.01 -18.54 22.42
C THR A 70 6.55 -17.13 22.52
N ASP A 71 7.87 -16.98 22.49
CA ASP A 71 8.51 -15.67 22.37
C ASP A 71 8.21 -15.02 21.00
N TYR A 72 8.38 -13.70 20.95
CA TYR A 72 8.09 -12.89 19.77
C TYR A 72 8.96 -13.26 18.56
N GLU A 73 10.25 -13.50 18.78
CA GLU A 73 11.20 -13.82 17.72
C GLU A 73 10.84 -15.14 17.04
N SER A 74 10.53 -16.19 17.82
CA SER A 74 10.03 -17.47 17.33
C SER A 74 8.71 -17.32 16.59
N TRP A 75 7.79 -16.49 17.11
CA TRP A 75 6.50 -16.24 16.49
C TRP A 75 6.65 -15.58 15.11
N VAL A 76 7.45 -14.51 15.00
CA VAL A 76 7.72 -13.81 13.74
C VAL A 76 8.49 -14.70 12.76
N SER A 77 9.52 -15.42 13.24
CA SER A 77 10.31 -16.33 12.41
C SER A 77 9.41 -17.38 11.74
N LYS A 78 8.55 -18.04 12.51
CA LYS A 78 7.67 -19.09 12.00
C LYS A 78 6.57 -18.56 11.08
N ASN A 79 5.88 -17.49 11.48
CA ASN A 79 4.64 -17.08 10.80
C ASN A 79 4.89 -16.12 9.63
N ILE A 80 5.99 -15.37 9.67
CA ILE A 80 6.32 -14.35 8.67
C ILE A 80 7.57 -14.75 7.89
N LEU A 81 8.72 -14.87 8.56
CA LEU A 81 10.00 -15.00 7.85
C LEU A 81 10.09 -16.30 7.05
N GLN A 82 9.80 -17.44 7.69
CA GLN A 82 9.81 -18.75 7.03
C GLN A 82 8.72 -18.85 5.95
N SER A 83 7.51 -18.35 6.22
CA SER A 83 6.41 -18.32 5.26
C SER A 83 6.74 -17.55 3.97
N LEU A 84 7.57 -16.50 4.09
CA LEU A 84 8.03 -15.68 2.97
C LEU A 84 9.38 -16.14 2.40
N GLY A 85 10.01 -17.17 2.99
CA GLY A 85 11.34 -17.63 2.60
C GLY A 85 12.42 -16.57 2.83
N MET A 86 12.31 -15.76 3.88
CA MET A 86 13.31 -14.75 4.28
C MET A 86 14.44 -15.38 5.10
N GLU A 87 15.28 -16.18 4.45
CA GLU A 87 16.30 -17.03 5.09
C GLU A 87 17.50 -16.26 5.66
N ASP A 88 17.76 -15.05 5.18
CA ASP A 88 18.84 -14.19 5.65
C ASP A 88 18.31 -13.08 6.58
N THR A 89 17.16 -13.34 7.24
CA THR A 89 16.49 -12.42 8.15
C THR A 89 16.25 -13.07 9.52
N GLY A 90 16.49 -12.34 10.60
CA GLY A 90 16.28 -12.86 11.95
C GLY A 90 16.67 -11.90 13.06
N PHE A 91 16.66 -12.40 14.30
CA PHE A 91 16.90 -11.61 15.51
C PHE A 91 18.21 -11.95 16.19
N ASP A 92 18.61 -13.23 16.19
CA ASP A 92 19.81 -13.70 16.89
C ASP A 92 21.07 -13.60 16.02
N ILE A 93 21.99 -12.73 16.44
CA ILE A 93 23.27 -12.53 15.77
C ILE A 93 24.25 -13.60 16.25
N THR A 94 24.26 -14.74 15.57
CA THR A 94 25.27 -15.79 15.78
C THR A 94 26.60 -15.42 15.12
N ALA A 95 27.71 -16.09 15.50
CA ALA A 95 29.01 -15.89 14.86
C ALA A 95 28.98 -16.10 13.34
N GLU A 96 28.08 -16.95 12.86
CA GLU A 96 27.93 -17.28 11.44
C GLU A 96 27.16 -16.18 10.69
N ILE A 97 26.19 -15.56 11.36
CA ILE A 97 25.49 -14.37 10.85
C ILE A 97 26.43 -13.17 10.88
N GLU A 98 27.16 -12.96 11.97
CA GLU A 98 28.12 -11.84 12.13
C GLU A 98 29.14 -11.80 10.99
N LYS A 99 29.69 -12.95 10.58
CA LYS A 99 30.62 -13.06 9.43
C LYS A 99 30.03 -12.59 8.10
N LYS A 100 28.70 -12.61 7.96
CA LYS A 100 27.97 -12.15 6.77
C LYS A 100 27.46 -10.72 6.90
N MET A 101 27.56 -10.11 8.08
CA MET A 101 27.09 -8.75 8.30
C MET A 101 28.10 -7.74 7.76
N ALA A 102 27.60 -6.67 7.17
CA ALA A 102 28.42 -5.50 6.90
C ALA A 102 28.88 -4.90 8.23
N VAL A 103 30.13 -4.42 8.30
CA VAL A 103 30.66 -3.79 9.51
C VAL A 103 30.08 -2.39 9.63
N GLY A 104 29.22 -2.17 10.62
CA GLY A 104 28.69 -0.86 10.95
C GLY A 104 29.79 0.08 11.44
N VAL A 105 29.71 1.36 11.05
CA VAL A 105 30.72 2.38 11.40
C VAL A 105 30.10 3.67 11.89
N TYR A 106 30.73 4.28 12.90
CA TYR A 106 30.45 5.65 13.31
C TYR A 106 30.86 6.65 12.21
N PRO A 107 30.40 7.92 12.26
CA PRO A 107 30.79 8.95 11.29
C PRO A 107 32.31 9.19 11.19
N ASN A 108 33.08 8.85 12.24
CA ASN A 108 34.54 8.93 12.24
C ASN A 108 35.23 7.70 11.62
N GLY A 109 34.47 6.77 11.05
CA GLY A 109 34.96 5.54 10.41
C GLY A 109 35.31 4.40 11.36
N GLN A 110 35.15 4.57 12.68
CA GLN A 110 35.41 3.50 13.64
C GLN A 110 34.26 2.47 13.64
N PRO A 111 34.56 1.17 13.73
CA PRO A 111 33.54 0.13 13.85
C PRO A 111 32.63 0.33 15.07
N THR A 112 31.35 0.03 14.90
CA THR A 112 30.37 0.00 16.00
C THR A 112 30.22 -1.42 16.55
N PRO A 113 29.93 -1.58 17.86
CA PRO A 113 29.62 -2.88 18.41
C PRO A 113 28.25 -3.35 17.92
N LEU A 114 28.06 -4.68 17.87
CA LEU A 114 26.74 -5.26 17.72
C LEU A 114 26.02 -5.27 19.06
N TYR A 115 24.77 -4.82 19.07
CA TYR A 115 23.94 -4.77 20.27
C TYR A 115 22.92 -5.91 20.28
N ASP A 116 22.66 -6.40 21.48
CA ASP A 116 21.50 -7.21 21.81
C ASP A 116 20.54 -6.33 22.64
N LEU A 117 19.45 -5.89 22.01
CA LEU A 117 18.44 -5.02 22.60
C LEU A 117 17.61 -5.73 23.70
N GLY A 118 17.86 -7.01 23.96
CA GLY A 118 17.18 -7.77 25.01
C GLY A 118 15.66 -7.69 24.88
N TRP A 119 14.98 -7.20 25.90
CA TRP A 119 13.53 -7.06 25.90
C TRP A 119 13.00 -6.10 24.81
N TYR A 120 13.82 -5.16 24.36
CA TYR A 120 13.46 -4.19 23.31
C TYR A 120 13.68 -4.69 21.88
N ARG A 121 14.08 -5.94 21.66
CA ARG A 121 14.25 -6.53 20.32
C ARG A 121 13.09 -6.25 19.36
N PRO A 122 11.80 -6.35 19.75
CA PRO A 122 10.70 -6.08 18.81
C PRO A 122 10.66 -4.64 18.27
N SER A 123 11.23 -3.69 19.01
CA SER A 123 11.27 -2.27 18.62
C SER A 123 12.49 -1.86 17.80
N GLY A 124 13.43 -2.75 17.51
CA GLY A 124 14.62 -2.28 16.80
C GLY A 124 15.70 -3.28 16.48
N GLN A 125 15.52 -4.59 16.72
CA GLN A 125 16.54 -5.57 16.34
C GLN A 125 15.96 -6.53 15.32
N MET A 126 16.45 -6.49 14.08
CA MET A 126 16.23 -7.55 13.09
C MET A 126 17.29 -7.46 12.01
N TYR A 127 18.24 -8.39 11.88
CA TYR A 127 19.07 -8.38 10.67
C TYR A 127 18.26 -8.88 9.46
N SER A 128 18.56 -8.38 8.27
CA SER A 128 17.96 -8.82 7.00
C SER A 128 18.89 -8.54 5.80
N THR A 129 18.37 -8.69 4.59
CA THR A 129 18.98 -8.26 3.33
C THR A 129 17.95 -7.47 2.52
N THR A 130 18.40 -6.68 1.55
CA THR A 130 17.47 -5.98 0.64
C THR A 130 16.59 -6.96 -0.15
N ALA A 131 17.13 -8.15 -0.50
CA ALA A 131 16.39 -9.19 -1.20
C ALA A 131 15.26 -9.78 -0.34
N ASP A 132 15.51 -10.04 0.95
CA ASP A 132 14.46 -10.52 1.85
C ASP A 132 13.43 -9.43 2.16
N MET A 133 13.87 -8.20 2.43
CA MET A 133 12.94 -7.09 2.65
C MET A 133 12.08 -6.81 1.41
N ALA A 134 12.59 -7.04 0.19
CA ALA A 134 11.79 -6.95 -1.02
C ALA A 134 10.63 -7.96 -1.06
N LYS A 135 10.81 -9.18 -0.51
CA LYS A 135 9.71 -10.17 -0.37
C LYS A 135 8.60 -9.63 0.52
N MET A 136 8.97 -9.01 1.65
CA MET A 136 8.01 -8.32 2.52
C MET A 136 7.32 -7.15 1.81
N MET A 137 8.05 -6.32 1.05
CA MET A 137 7.45 -5.23 0.28
C MET A 137 6.43 -5.74 -0.76
N ILE A 138 6.71 -6.84 -1.45
CA ILE A 138 5.79 -7.45 -2.42
C ILE A 138 4.47 -7.87 -1.75
N VAL A 139 4.53 -8.41 -0.53
CA VAL A 139 3.33 -8.73 0.27
C VAL A 139 2.56 -7.46 0.63
N LEU A 140 3.26 -6.45 1.14
CA LEU A 140 2.66 -5.18 1.54
C LEU A 140 2.08 -4.40 0.35
N LEU A 141 2.57 -4.60 -0.87
CA LEU A 141 2.01 -4.01 -2.09
C LEU A 141 0.88 -4.87 -2.70
N GLY A 142 0.45 -5.93 -2.01
CA GLY A 142 -0.62 -6.82 -2.47
C GLY A 142 -0.29 -7.59 -3.74
N ALA A 143 1.00 -7.80 -4.03
CA ALA A 143 1.49 -8.44 -5.25
C ALA A 143 1.97 -9.89 -5.03
N TYR A 144 1.79 -10.43 -3.82
CA TYR A 144 2.19 -11.80 -3.49
C TYR A 144 1.04 -12.80 -3.68
N ASN A 145 1.32 -13.91 -4.37
CA ASN A 145 0.31 -14.91 -4.72
C ASN A 145 -0.23 -15.70 -3.50
N HIS A 146 0.56 -15.81 -2.43
CA HIS A 146 0.16 -16.50 -1.20
C HIS A 146 -0.29 -15.45 -0.18
N ARG A 147 -1.54 -15.52 0.31
CA ARG A 147 -2.05 -14.50 1.23
C ARG A 147 -1.52 -14.71 2.65
N LEU A 148 -0.46 -13.98 3.01
CA LEU A 148 -0.04 -13.83 4.41
C LEU A 148 -1.02 -12.96 5.20
N LEU A 149 -1.53 -11.90 4.59
CA LEU A 149 -2.48 -10.96 5.16
C LEU A 149 -3.80 -11.02 4.39
N GLN A 150 -4.91 -10.80 5.10
CA GLN A 150 -6.19 -10.53 4.44
C GLN A 150 -6.14 -9.18 3.74
N VAL A 151 -6.91 -9.02 2.66
CA VAL A 151 -6.96 -7.78 1.88
C VAL A 151 -7.37 -6.59 2.75
N ASP A 152 -8.33 -6.79 3.65
CA ASP A 152 -8.81 -5.72 4.52
C ASP A 152 -7.77 -5.34 5.58
N THR A 153 -7.03 -6.31 6.13
CA THR A 153 -5.89 -6.04 7.02
C THR A 153 -4.84 -5.20 6.31
N LEU A 154 -4.51 -5.53 5.06
CA LEU A 154 -3.52 -4.77 4.30
C LEU A 154 -3.99 -3.34 4.02
N LYS A 155 -5.26 -3.15 3.67
CA LYS A 155 -5.86 -1.82 3.51
C LYS A 155 -5.79 -1.02 4.81
N THR A 156 -6.13 -1.64 5.95
CA THR A 156 -6.01 -0.98 7.25
C THR A 156 -4.58 -0.56 7.54
N MET A 157 -3.60 -1.45 7.28
CA MET A 157 -2.18 -1.12 7.46
C MET A 157 -1.73 0.05 6.58
N LEU A 158 -2.24 0.17 5.36
CA LEU A 158 -1.92 1.22 4.40
C LEU A 158 -2.91 2.39 4.40
N THR A 159 -3.68 2.57 5.48
CA THR A 159 -4.54 3.74 5.64
C THR A 159 -3.86 4.71 6.62
N PRO A 160 -3.62 5.98 6.26
CA PRO A 160 -3.22 7.00 7.22
C PRO A 160 -4.35 7.19 8.25
N ILE A 161 -4.08 6.91 9.52
CA ILE A 161 -5.12 6.90 10.57
C ILE A 161 -5.11 8.21 11.37
N PHE A 162 -3.95 8.83 11.51
CA PHE A 162 -3.77 9.98 12.40
C PHE A 162 -3.03 11.12 11.70
N HIS A 163 -3.51 12.34 11.94
CA HIS A 163 -2.75 13.56 11.69
C HIS A 163 -2.01 13.90 12.98
N CYS A 164 -0.69 13.92 12.92
CA CYS A 164 0.15 14.27 14.06
C CYS A 164 0.58 15.73 13.95
N ASP A 165 0.67 16.41 15.09
CA ASP A 165 1.14 17.80 15.16
C ASP A 165 2.59 17.89 14.65
N THR A 166 2.96 19.00 14.01
CA THR A 166 4.17 19.17 13.15
C THR A 166 5.53 19.03 13.85
N SER A 167 5.53 18.66 15.13
CA SER A 167 6.72 18.46 15.97
C SER A 167 7.48 17.15 15.73
N TYR A 168 6.96 16.25 14.89
CA TYR A 168 7.58 14.96 14.53
C TYR A 168 7.81 14.82 13.02
N PHE A 169 8.58 13.81 12.62
CA PHE A 169 9.13 13.62 11.27
C PHE A 169 8.09 13.46 10.13
N SER A 170 6.79 13.32 10.40
CA SER A 170 5.72 13.24 9.38
C SER A 170 4.42 13.92 9.84
N ASN A 171 3.60 14.38 8.89
CA ASN A 171 2.30 15.02 9.14
C ASN A 171 1.17 14.00 9.33
N GLN A 172 1.35 12.77 8.85
CA GLN A 172 0.41 11.67 8.97
C GLN A 172 1.11 10.38 9.40
N THR A 173 0.38 9.53 10.11
CA THR A 173 0.84 8.19 10.52
C THR A 173 -0.29 7.17 10.53
N GLY A 174 0.05 5.89 10.40
CA GLY A 174 -0.86 4.75 10.46
C GLY A 174 -0.20 3.56 11.17
N THR A 175 -0.72 2.36 10.96
CA THR A 175 -0.18 1.15 11.59
C THR A 175 0.77 0.41 10.64
N PRO A 176 2.11 0.60 10.68
CA PRO A 176 2.94 1.41 11.59
C PRO A 176 3.64 2.62 10.91
N TRP A 177 3.12 3.08 9.77
CA TRP A 177 3.85 3.96 8.85
C TRP A 177 3.92 5.41 9.28
N GLU A 178 5.04 6.06 8.97
CA GLU A 178 5.09 7.50 8.73
C GLU A 178 4.68 7.74 7.28
N VAL A 179 3.76 8.68 7.05
CA VAL A 179 3.24 8.98 5.70
C VAL A 179 3.71 10.36 5.27
N TYR A 180 4.28 10.41 4.08
CA TYR A 180 4.78 11.62 3.43
C TYR A 180 4.08 11.83 2.09
N GLU A 181 4.11 13.04 1.57
CA GLU A 181 3.64 13.35 0.22
C GLU A 181 4.81 13.77 -0.66
N GLN A 182 4.91 13.18 -1.86
CA GLN A 182 5.88 13.59 -2.86
C GLN A 182 5.31 13.38 -4.26
N LEU A 183 5.38 14.41 -5.10
CA LEU A 183 4.90 14.38 -6.49
C LEU A 183 3.44 13.88 -6.59
N GLU A 184 2.58 14.29 -5.66
CA GLU A 184 1.16 13.89 -5.56
C GLU A 184 0.92 12.43 -5.11
N TYR A 185 1.97 11.67 -4.77
CA TYR A 185 1.85 10.33 -4.21
C TYR A 185 2.04 10.30 -2.69
N GLU A 186 1.30 9.43 -2.03
CA GLU A 186 1.53 9.05 -0.63
C GLU A 186 2.68 8.05 -0.54
N ILE A 187 3.69 8.41 0.25
CA ILE A 187 4.87 7.60 0.53
C ILE A 187 4.77 7.07 1.96
N PHE A 188 4.50 5.77 2.08
CA PHE A 188 4.47 5.07 3.36
C PHE A 188 5.89 4.65 3.69
N ARG A 189 6.43 5.12 4.80
CA ARG A 189 7.84 4.97 5.13
C ARG A 189 8.02 4.50 6.57
N LYS A 190 9.08 3.71 6.76
CA LYS A 190 9.64 3.42 8.05
C LYS A 190 11.15 3.47 8.02
N ASP A 191 11.68 4.29 8.90
CA ASP A 191 13.10 4.40 9.16
C ASP A 191 13.51 3.57 10.37
N GLY A 192 14.80 3.27 10.46
CA GLY A 192 15.41 3.00 11.74
C GLY A 192 16.92 3.13 11.73
N ASP A 193 17.45 3.26 12.93
CA ASP A 193 18.81 3.69 13.19
C ASP A 193 19.31 3.01 14.47
N LEU A 194 20.48 2.39 14.38
CA LEU A 194 21.27 1.85 15.48
C LEU A 194 22.72 2.22 15.22
N ASP A 195 23.61 2.22 16.22
CA ASP A 195 24.98 2.68 15.97
C ASP A 195 25.62 1.94 14.79
N GLY A 196 26.02 2.72 13.79
CA GLY A 196 26.69 2.22 12.60
C GLY A 196 25.78 1.54 11.59
N TYR A 197 24.45 1.58 11.77
CA TYR A 197 23.49 1.07 10.80
C TYR A 197 22.31 2.01 10.64
N SER A 198 21.88 2.18 9.40
CA SER A 198 20.62 2.86 9.09
C SER A 198 19.84 2.06 8.06
N ALA A 199 18.53 2.07 8.21
CA ALA A 199 17.62 1.36 7.36
C ALA A 199 16.42 2.23 7.02
N VAL A 200 15.92 2.05 5.80
CA VAL A 200 14.67 2.63 5.33
C VAL A 200 13.92 1.60 4.51
N LEU A 201 12.63 1.45 4.79
CA LEU A 201 11.67 0.79 3.91
C LEU A 201 10.61 1.82 3.55
N SER A 202 10.36 2.01 2.26
CA SER A 202 9.27 2.87 1.79
C SER A 202 8.47 2.23 0.67
N LEU A 203 7.20 2.59 0.59
CA LEU A 203 6.21 2.06 -0.33
C LEU A 203 5.43 3.21 -0.94
N VAL A 204 5.13 3.09 -2.24
CA VAL A 204 4.16 3.92 -2.96
C VAL A 204 3.07 2.98 -3.48
N PRO A 205 2.03 2.68 -2.67
CA PRO A 205 1.05 1.65 -2.99
C PRO A 205 0.33 1.86 -4.32
N GLN A 206 0.03 3.12 -4.66
CA GLN A 206 -0.61 3.52 -5.92
C GLN A 206 0.19 3.08 -7.15
N LEU A 207 1.53 3.12 -7.08
CA LEU A 207 2.44 2.72 -8.15
C LEU A 207 2.90 1.26 -8.04
N LYS A 208 2.52 0.54 -6.97
CA LYS A 208 3.14 -0.74 -6.59
C LYS A 208 4.67 -0.67 -6.56
N LEU A 209 5.20 0.46 -6.11
CA LEU A 209 6.63 0.72 -6.01
C LEU A 209 7.07 0.58 -4.55
N GLY A 210 8.21 -0.06 -4.32
CA GLY A 210 8.85 -0.14 -3.01
C GLY A 210 10.34 0.12 -3.11
N LEU A 211 10.91 0.75 -2.10
CA LEU A 211 12.33 1.05 -1.99
C LEU A 211 12.82 0.64 -0.60
N VAL A 212 13.86 -0.18 -0.57
CA VAL A 212 14.59 -0.53 0.65
C VAL A 212 16.03 -0.03 0.54
N ILE A 213 16.48 0.69 1.55
CA ILE A 213 17.87 1.18 1.66
C ILE A 213 18.42 0.67 2.98
N LEU A 214 19.49 -0.09 2.93
CA LEU A 214 20.21 -0.59 4.10
C LEU A 214 21.65 -0.07 4.03
N MET A 215 22.12 0.52 5.11
CA MET A 215 23.44 1.14 5.19
C MET A 215 24.20 0.68 6.43
N ALA A 216 25.48 0.38 6.25
CA ALA A 216 26.44 0.22 7.34
C ALA A 216 27.12 1.58 7.60
N GLY A 217 26.37 2.48 8.21
CA GLY A 217 26.78 3.83 8.56
C GLY A 217 25.56 4.71 8.84
N THR A 218 25.82 5.96 9.18
CA THR A 218 24.77 6.97 9.36
C THR A 218 24.24 7.47 8.02
N LYS A 219 22.94 7.80 7.96
CA LYS A 219 22.35 8.47 6.79
C LYS A 219 23.01 9.84 6.57
N PRO A 220 23.09 10.33 5.32
CA PRO A 220 23.49 11.72 5.06
C PRO A 220 22.54 12.70 5.75
N THR A 221 23.07 13.81 6.27
CA THR A 221 22.27 14.83 6.99
C THR A 221 21.71 15.91 6.06
N ASP A 222 22.32 16.08 4.90
CA ASP A 222 22.02 17.12 3.90
C ASP A 222 21.09 16.63 2.79
N GLU A 223 20.80 15.32 2.76
CA GLU A 223 20.01 14.71 1.70
C GLU A 223 19.15 13.55 2.20
N ASP A 224 17.87 13.57 1.85
CA ASP A 224 16.98 12.43 2.04
C ASP A 224 17.07 11.48 0.82
N LEU A 225 17.65 10.31 1.04
CA LEU A 225 17.89 9.32 -0.03
C LEU A 225 16.60 8.75 -0.62
N VAL A 226 15.50 8.68 0.15
CA VAL A 226 14.20 8.22 -0.36
C VAL A 226 13.61 9.29 -1.27
N THR A 227 13.59 10.54 -0.80
CA THR A 227 13.09 11.67 -1.58
C THR A 227 13.85 11.82 -2.89
N ARG A 228 15.19 11.73 -2.82
CA ARG A 228 16.04 11.75 -4.02
C ARG A 228 15.76 10.58 -4.94
N SER A 229 15.62 9.37 -4.43
CA SER A 229 15.35 8.20 -5.28
C SER A 229 14.01 8.33 -5.99
N TYR A 230 12.97 8.74 -5.28
CA TYR A 230 11.63 8.91 -5.85
C TYR A 230 11.48 10.10 -6.80
N SER A 231 12.35 11.12 -6.72
CA SER A 231 12.36 12.20 -7.72
C SER A 231 12.77 11.72 -9.12
N TYR A 232 13.49 10.59 -9.20
CA TYR A 232 13.81 9.93 -10.48
C TYR A 232 12.83 8.79 -10.82
N LEU A 233 12.49 7.95 -9.84
CA LEU A 233 11.71 6.74 -10.06
C LEU A 233 10.25 7.04 -10.39
N ILE A 234 9.58 7.95 -9.66
CA ILE A 234 8.16 8.26 -9.89
C ILE A 234 7.96 8.81 -11.31
N PRO A 235 8.67 9.86 -11.77
CA PRO A 235 8.48 10.37 -13.13
C PRO A 235 8.88 9.37 -14.22
N ALA A 236 9.82 8.45 -13.95
CA ALA A 236 10.17 7.39 -14.88
C ALA A 236 9.03 6.36 -15.00
N MET A 237 8.41 5.97 -13.88
CA MET A 237 7.26 5.06 -13.88
C MET A 237 6.03 5.69 -14.52
N GLU A 238 5.73 6.95 -14.21
CA GLU A 238 4.62 7.67 -14.83
C GLU A 238 4.78 7.75 -16.35
N ARG A 239 5.98 8.09 -16.84
CA ARG A 239 6.30 8.06 -18.27
C ARG A 239 6.14 6.66 -18.84
N ALA A 240 6.70 5.64 -18.18
CA ALA A 240 6.56 4.26 -18.64
C ALA A 240 5.08 3.82 -18.72
N PHE A 241 4.25 4.18 -17.74
CA PHE A 241 2.82 3.87 -17.76
C PHE A 241 2.05 4.64 -18.83
N ARG A 242 2.42 5.90 -19.08
CA ARG A 242 1.87 6.73 -20.15
C ARG A 242 2.24 6.22 -21.54
N ASP A 243 3.50 5.85 -21.72
CA ASP A 243 4.07 5.41 -23.01
C ASP A 243 3.77 3.94 -23.30
N THR A 244 3.33 3.17 -22.30
CA THR A 244 2.91 1.78 -22.50
C THR A 244 1.68 1.75 -23.40
N PRO A 245 1.75 1.13 -24.60
CA PRO A 245 0.59 1.02 -25.45
C PRO A 245 -0.47 0.20 -24.72
N ASN A 246 -1.67 0.76 -24.59
CA ASN A 246 -2.83 0.04 -24.09
C ASN A 246 -3.16 -1.10 -25.07
N VAL A 247 -2.64 -2.30 -24.80
CA VAL A 247 -3.02 -3.50 -25.57
C VAL A 247 -4.43 -3.87 -25.16
N LEU A 248 -5.38 -3.55 -26.03
CA LEU A 248 -6.78 -3.90 -25.85
C LEU A 248 -7.00 -5.31 -26.37
N VAL A 249 -7.52 -6.17 -25.50
CA VAL A 249 -7.80 -7.57 -25.84
C VAL A 249 -9.29 -7.67 -26.21
N PRO A 250 -9.65 -8.19 -27.39
CA PRO A 250 -11.05 -8.45 -27.72
C PRO A 250 -11.56 -9.70 -27.00
N PRO A 251 -12.86 -9.82 -26.71
CA PRO A 251 -13.43 -11.08 -26.25
C PRO A 251 -13.39 -12.13 -27.37
N PRO A 252 -13.41 -13.44 -27.04
CA PRO A 252 -13.48 -14.51 -28.04
C PRO A 252 -14.65 -14.36 -29.02
N ASP A 253 -15.80 -13.90 -28.53
CA ASP A 253 -16.96 -13.51 -29.32
C ASP A 253 -17.56 -12.20 -28.78
N PRO A 254 -17.57 -11.10 -29.54
CA PRO A 254 -18.16 -9.84 -29.09
C PRO A 254 -19.70 -9.81 -29.15
N ALA A 255 -20.35 -10.69 -29.94
CA ALA A 255 -21.78 -10.62 -30.23
C ALA A 255 -22.69 -10.63 -28.98
N PRO A 256 -22.41 -11.43 -27.92
CA PRO A 256 -23.22 -11.44 -26.70
C PRO A 256 -23.31 -10.10 -25.96
N TYR A 257 -22.32 -9.22 -26.15
CA TYR A 257 -22.14 -8.00 -25.38
C TYR A 257 -22.63 -6.74 -26.11
N ILE A 258 -22.70 -6.78 -27.45
CA ILE A 258 -23.14 -5.66 -28.29
C ILE A 258 -24.63 -5.38 -28.04
N GLY A 259 -25.00 -4.11 -27.91
CA GLY A 259 -26.40 -3.72 -27.77
C GLY A 259 -26.61 -2.36 -27.10
N PHE A 260 -27.86 -2.12 -26.72
CA PHE A 260 -28.28 -0.93 -26.00
C PHE A 260 -28.61 -1.29 -24.56
N PHE A 261 -28.26 -0.42 -23.63
CA PHE A 261 -28.50 -0.61 -22.21
C PHE A 261 -29.00 0.68 -21.56
N THR A 262 -29.64 0.56 -20.40
CA THR A 262 -30.17 1.71 -19.66
C THR A 262 -30.02 1.53 -18.15
N TYR A 263 -29.80 2.65 -17.48
CA TYR A 263 -29.88 2.81 -16.03
C TYR A 263 -31.09 3.69 -15.68
N SER A 264 -31.70 3.46 -14.52
CA SER A 264 -33.02 3.97 -14.08
C SER A 264 -33.27 5.49 -14.20
N ASN A 265 -32.26 6.31 -14.51
CA ASN A 265 -32.34 7.78 -14.63
C ASN A 265 -32.20 8.27 -16.09
N MET A 266 -32.85 7.61 -17.06
CA MET A 266 -32.81 8.01 -18.49
C MET A 266 -31.39 8.12 -19.06
N THR A 267 -30.45 7.36 -18.48
CA THR A 267 -29.08 7.24 -18.98
C THR A 267 -29.01 5.99 -19.84
N PHE A 268 -28.44 6.12 -21.04
CA PHE A 268 -28.37 5.03 -21.99
C PHE A 268 -26.93 4.77 -22.41
N TYR A 269 -26.63 3.52 -22.71
CA TYR A 269 -25.32 3.08 -23.17
C TYR A 269 -25.48 2.29 -24.46
N GLU A 270 -24.61 2.53 -25.42
CA GLU A 270 -24.49 1.75 -26.63
C GLU A 270 -23.13 1.04 -26.61
N ILE A 271 -23.14 -0.28 -26.71
CA ILE A 271 -21.92 -1.10 -26.81
C ILE A 271 -21.81 -1.63 -28.23
N LYS A 272 -20.66 -1.39 -28.86
CA LYS A 272 -20.31 -1.86 -30.21
C LYS A 272 -18.95 -2.56 -30.20
N ALA A 273 -18.70 -3.42 -31.17
CA ALA A 273 -17.35 -3.91 -31.45
C ALA A 273 -16.69 -3.04 -32.53
N GLY A 274 -15.42 -2.71 -32.32
CA GLY A 274 -14.56 -2.11 -33.34
C GLY A 274 -14.15 -3.15 -34.40
N SER A 275 -13.42 -2.70 -35.43
CA SER A 275 -12.86 -3.60 -36.45
C SER A 275 -11.81 -4.56 -35.90
N ASP A 276 -11.23 -4.25 -34.75
CA ASP A 276 -10.31 -5.08 -33.97
C ASP A 276 -11.03 -6.05 -33.01
N GLY A 277 -12.36 -6.07 -33.02
CA GLY A 277 -13.19 -6.91 -32.15
C GLY A 277 -13.33 -6.41 -30.71
N VAL A 278 -12.59 -5.36 -30.34
CA VAL A 278 -12.64 -4.80 -28.99
C VAL A 278 -13.95 -4.02 -28.82
N LEU A 279 -14.57 -4.16 -27.66
CA LEU A 279 -15.82 -3.46 -27.38
C LEU A 279 -15.56 -2.00 -27.01
N SER A 280 -16.44 -1.10 -27.45
CA SER A 280 -16.51 0.29 -27.03
C SER A 280 -17.91 0.57 -26.50
N MET A 281 -18.00 1.18 -25.32
CA MET A 281 -19.24 1.66 -24.74
C MET A 281 -19.32 3.18 -24.85
N GLN A 282 -20.46 3.69 -25.29
CA GLN A 282 -20.74 5.11 -25.37
C GLN A 282 -22.00 5.45 -24.58
N GLN A 283 -21.92 6.44 -23.69
CA GLN A 283 -23.09 6.98 -23.00
C GLN A 283 -23.83 7.99 -23.89
N PHE A 284 -25.16 7.93 -23.92
CA PHE A 284 -26.03 8.86 -24.65
C PHE A 284 -27.37 9.08 -23.91
N GLY A 285 -28.12 10.11 -24.32
CA GLY A 285 -29.43 10.43 -23.75
C GLY A 285 -29.59 11.90 -23.33
N PRO A 286 -30.79 12.29 -22.87
CA PRO A 286 -31.14 13.68 -22.58
C PRO A 286 -30.47 14.24 -21.32
N THR A 287 -29.97 13.38 -20.43
CA THR A 287 -29.27 13.75 -19.19
C THR A 287 -27.74 13.76 -19.34
N VAL A 288 -27.21 13.41 -20.52
CA VAL A 288 -25.76 13.45 -20.74
C VAL A 288 -25.31 14.91 -20.75
N ASP A 289 -24.65 15.32 -19.68
CA ASP A 289 -24.21 16.69 -19.49
C ASP A 289 -23.23 17.05 -20.62
N GLY A 290 -23.65 17.91 -21.56
CA GLY A 290 -22.84 18.35 -22.71
C GLY A 290 -21.58 19.16 -22.36
N LYS A 291 -21.14 19.08 -21.10
CA LYS A 291 -19.99 19.76 -20.51
C LYS A 291 -18.74 18.87 -20.42
N ILE A 292 -18.89 17.55 -20.46
CA ILE A 292 -17.76 16.63 -20.66
C ILE A 292 -17.53 16.57 -22.18
N SER A 293 -16.32 16.90 -22.63
CA SER A 293 -15.97 16.81 -24.05
C SER A 293 -16.39 15.44 -24.60
N LEU A 294 -17.06 15.43 -25.76
CA LEU A 294 -17.50 14.20 -26.46
C LEU A 294 -16.38 13.17 -26.61
N GLU A 295 -15.13 13.61 -26.55
CA GLU A 295 -13.92 12.80 -26.64
C GLU A 295 -13.67 11.84 -25.46
N TYR A 296 -14.31 12.04 -24.29
CA TYR A 296 -14.14 11.16 -23.10
C TYR A 296 -15.37 10.28 -22.80
N ASN A 297 -16.41 10.36 -23.63
CA ASN A 297 -17.66 9.62 -23.44
C ASN A 297 -17.65 8.21 -24.07
N ILE A 298 -16.50 7.78 -24.60
CA ILE A 298 -16.30 6.46 -25.20
C ILE A 298 -15.29 5.70 -24.35
N TRP A 299 -15.70 4.55 -23.83
CA TRP A 299 -14.87 3.67 -23.00
C TRP A 299 -14.54 2.42 -23.82
N ARG A 300 -13.26 2.11 -24.02
CA ARG A 300 -12.86 0.81 -24.58
C ARG A 300 -12.94 -0.23 -23.46
N LEU A 301 -13.39 -1.42 -23.78
CA LEU A 301 -13.49 -2.54 -22.84
C LEU A 301 -12.51 -3.62 -23.26
N SER A 302 -11.40 -3.74 -22.53
CA SER A 302 -10.40 -4.78 -22.75
C SER A 302 -10.83 -6.06 -22.03
N TYR A 303 -10.93 -7.17 -22.75
CA TYR A 303 -11.31 -8.47 -22.21
C TYR A 303 -10.27 -8.97 -21.21
N LEU A 304 -10.73 -9.42 -20.04
CA LEU A 304 -9.88 -10.08 -19.05
C LEU A 304 -10.15 -11.59 -19.07
N GLU A 305 -11.36 -11.97 -18.70
CA GLU A 305 -11.78 -13.37 -18.60
C GLU A 305 -13.31 -13.46 -18.53
N GLU A 306 -13.90 -14.49 -19.15
CA GLU A 306 -15.34 -14.77 -19.17
C GLU A 306 -16.24 -13.55 -19.51
N ARG A 307 -16.78 -12.89 -18.49
CA ARG A 307 -17.71 -11.75 -18.60
C ARG A 307 -17.13 -10.46 -18.01
N VAL A 308 -15.85 -10.51 -17.67
CA VAL A 308 -15.12 -9.44 -16.98
C VAL A 308 -14.23 -8.74 -17.99
N PHE A 309 -14.39 -7.43 -18.04
CA PHE A 309 -13.62 -6.52 -18.87
C PHE A 309 -13.00 -5.45 -17.99
N LYS A 310 -12.02 -4.75 -18.54
CA LYS A 310 -11.37 -3.59 -17.95
C LYS A 310 -11.70 -2.37 -18.78
N VAL A 311 -12.18 -1.31 -18.14
CA VAL A 311 -12.36 0.00 -18.78
C VAL A 311 -10.99 0.57 -19.14
N VAL A 312 -10.84 1.07 -20.37
CA VAL A 312 -9.63 1.73 -20.86
C VAL A 312 -10.00 2.98 -21.64
N PHE A 313 -9.41 4.11 -21.29
CA PHE A 313 -9.51 5.36 -22.05
C PHE A 313 -8.42 5.42 -23.14
N GLU A 314 -8.78 5.81 -24.36
CA GLU A 314 -7.83 5.90 -25.49
C GLU A 314 -6.98 7.18 -25.48
N LYS A 315 -7.49 8.26 -24.89
CA LYS A 315 -6.80 9.55 -24.84
C LYS A 315 -6.27 9.82 -23.43
N GLU A 316 -5.13 10.51 -23.38
CA GLU A 316 -4.60 11.05 -22.13
C GLU A 316 -5.65 11.93 -21.45
N TYR A 317 -5.83 11.71 -20.16
CA TYR A 317 -6.68 12.53 -19.30
C TYR A 317 -5.82 13.19 -18.22
N PRO A 318 -6.14 14.42 -17.79
CA PRO A 318 -5.47 15.02 -16.64
C PRO A 318 -5.82 14.23 -15.36
N CYS A 319 -4.88 14.10 -14.41
CA CYS A 319 -5.07 13.37 -13.13
C CYS A 319 -6.31 13.86 -12.37
N GLN A 320 -6.62 15.16 -12.49
CA GLN A 320 -7.89 15.74 -12.07
C GLN A 320 -8.51 16.55 -13.22
N LEU A 321 -9.65 16.11 -13.74
CA LEU A 321 -10.44 16.93 -14.66
C LEU A 321 -11.32 17.87 -13.83
N ARG A 322 -10.94 19.16 -13.78
CA ARG A 322 -11.76 20.18 -13.10
C ARG A 322 -12.91 20.61 -14.00
N ILE A 323 -14.12 20.20 -13.63
CA ILE A 323 -15.35 20.70 -14.24
C ILE A 323 -16.00 21.63 -13.22
N ARG A 324 -15.84 22.95 -13.43
CA ARG A 324 -16.29 24.01 -12.50
C ARG A 324 -15.70 23.85 -11.09
N ASN A 325 -16.55 23.58 -10.08
CA ASN A 325 -16.19 23.45 -8.66
C ASN A 325 -16.01 21.98 -8.23
N THR A 326 -16.04 21.03 -9.16
CA THR A 326 -15.90 19.60 -8.89
C THR A 326 -14.73 19.04 -9.69
N SER A 327 -13.85 18.30 -9.03
CA SER A 327 -12.83 17.48 -9.67
C SER A 327 -13.40 16.08 -9.91
N ILE A 328 -13.25 15.57 -11.13
CA ILE A 328 -13.48 14.17 -11.46
C ILE A 328 -12.11 13.55 -11.68
N SER A 329 -11.77 12.52 -10.91
CA SER A 329 -10.58 11.71 -11.16
C SER A 329 -10.90 10.74 -12.31
N MET A 330 -10.34 11.00 -13.49
CA MET A 330 -10.46 10.07 -14.62
C MET A 330 -9.63 8.80 -14.38
N GLU A 331 -8.57 8.90 -13.57
CA GLU A 331 -7.79 7.75 -13.09
C GLU A 331 -8.65 6.78 -12.26
N SER A 332 -9.57 7.31 -11.44
CA SER A 332 -10.52 6.46 -10.69
C SER A 332 -11.49 5.71 -11.61
N GLN A 333 -11.65 6.15 -12.86
CA GLN A 333 -12.51 5.50 -13.85
C GLN A 333 -11.77 4.51 -14.75
N ASP A 334 -10.51 4.80 -15.04
CA ASP A 334 -9.65 3.95 -15.84
C ASP A 334 -9.33 2.65 -15.08
N ARG A 335 -9.16 1.56 -15.83
CA ARG A 335 -8.85 0.22 -15.30
C ARG A 335 -9.89 -0.38 -14.36
N GLN A 336 -11.06 0.24 -14.20
CA GLN A 336 -12.14 -0.33 -13.41
C GLN A 336 -12.69 -1.61 -14.04
N LEU A 337 -13.10 -2.55 -13.19
CA LEU A 337 -13.72 -3.79 -13.62
C LEU A 337 -15.14 -3.53 -14.11
N PHE A 338 -15.40 -4.02 -15.31
CA PHE A 338 -16.68 -3.99 -15.99
C PHE A 338 -17.21 -5.43 -16.09
N ASN A 339 -18.33 -5.71 -15.44
CA ASN A 339 -18.84 -7.06 -15.28
C ASN A 339 -20.19 -7.21 -15.96
N PHE A 340 -20.26 -7.94 -17.08
CA PHE A 340 -21.55 -8.33 -17.65
C PHE A 340 -22.23 -9.38 -16.79
N TYR A 341 -23.56 -9.38 -16.73
CA TYR A 341 -24.35 -10.44 -16.10
C TYR A 341 -24.30 -11.75 -16.86
N MET A 342 -24.71 -12.85 -16.20
CA MET A 342 -24.75 -14.17 -16.85
C MET A 342 -25.65 -14.11 -18.08
N PHE A 343 -25.22 -14.76 -19.15
CA PHE A 343 -25.97 -14.77 -20.39
C PHE A 343 -27.36 -15.36 -20.18
N ASN A 344 -28.35 -14.74 -20.81
CA ASN A 344 -29.71 -15.25 -20.82
C ASN A 344 -29.83 -16.46 -21.77
N GLU A 345 -31.03 -17.04 -21.86
CA GLU A 345 -31.32 -18.20 -22.72
C GLU A 345 -30.99 -17.97 -24.21
N ASN A 346 -30.93 -16.71 -24.66
CA ASN A 346 -30.56 -16.34 -26.03
C ASN A 346 -29.05 -16.12 -26.20
N GLY A 347 -28.23 -16.42 -25.18
CA GLY A 347 -26.78 -16.23 -25.20
C GLY A 347 -26.35 -14.76 -25.13
N LEU A 348 -27.23 -13.84 -24.73
CA LEU A 348 -26.93 -12.40 -24.66
C LEU A 348 -26.71 -11.95 -23.21
N ALA A 349 -25.78 -11.02 -23.01
CA ALA A 349 -25.60 -10.36 -21.72
C ALA A 349 -26.82 -9.47 -21.40
N PRO A 350 -27.63 -9.78 -20.37
CA PRO A 350 -28.85 -9.03 -20.07
C PRO A 350 -28.58 -7.67 -19.41
N GLY A 351 -27.34 -7.41 -19.00
CA GLY A 351 -26.95 -6.20 -18.28
C GLY A 351 -25.50 -6.27 -17.80
N PHE A 352 -25.09 -5.26 -17.04
CA PHE A 352 -23.75 -5.18 -16.46
C PHE A 352 -23.69 -4.29 -15.21
N ASP A 353 -22.60 -4.45 -14.46
CA ASP A 353 -22.17 -3.56 -13.37
C ASP A 353 -20.76 -3.04 -13.60
N VAL A 354 -20.49 -1.81 -13.15
CA VAL A 354 -19.16 -1.21 -13.05
C VAL A 354 -18.99 -0.67 -11.62
N PRO A 355 -18.65 -1.54 -10.65
CA PRO A 355 -18.66 -1.19 -9.23
C PRO A 355 -17.78 0.02 -8.88
N GLY A 356 -16.59 0.11 -9.49
CA GLY A 356 -15.67 1.23 -9.28
C GLY A 356 -16.19 2.59 -9.75
N LEU A 357 -17.25 2.60 -10.56
CA LEU A 357 -17.94 3.81 -11.02
C LEU A 357 -19.29 4.01 -10.35
N ASN A 358 -19.60 3.24 -9.30
CA ASN A 358 -20.93 3.19 -8.68
C ASN A 358 -22.08 2.98 -9.68
N THR A 359 -21.82 2.29 -10.78
CA THR A 359 -22.80 2.01 -11.83
C THR A 359 -23.26 0.57 -11.68
N TYR A 360 -24.53 0.37 -11.33
CA TYR A 360 -25.10 -0.95 -11.04
C TYR A 360 -26.45 -1.12 -11.72
N ASN A 361 -26.89 -2.37 -11.92
CA ASN A 361 -28.22 -2.68 -12.45
C ASN A 361 -28.48 -2.07 -13.83
N VAL A 362 -27.45 -2.01 -14.68
CA VAL A 362 -27.61 -1.52 -16.05
C VAL A 362 -28.20 -2.65 -16.89
N MET A 363 -29.36 -2.42 -17.49
CA MET A 363 -30.13 -3.47 -18.16
C MET A 363 -30.18 -3.28 -19.67
N ARG A 364 -30.07 -4.38 -20.41
CA ARG A 364 -30.19 -4.43 -21.87
C ARG A 364 -31.61 -4.05 -22.29
N ILE A 365 -31.71 -3.24 -23.34
CA ILE A 365 -32.95 -2.87 -24.01
C ILE A 365 -32.92 -3.32 -25.47
N SER A 366 -34.10 -3.63 -26.02
CA SER A 366 -34.21 -4.27 -27.33
C SER A 366 -33.93 -3.33 -28.50
N ARG A 367 -34.04 -2.02 -28.31
CA ARG A 367 -33.91 -1.00 -29.38
C ARG A 367 -33.27 0.27 -28.85
N ARG A 368 -32.63 1.02 -29.75
CA ARG A 368 -32.14 2.36 -29.44
C ARG A 368 -33.31 3.28 -29.07
N PRO A 369 -33.29 3.95 -27.92
CA PRO A 369 -34.29 4.95 -27.56
C PRO A 369 -34.20 6.17 -28.48
N ILE A 370 -35.36 6.75 -28.80
CA ILE A 370 -35.50 7.96 -29.60
C ILE A 370 -36.11 9.02 -28.68
N PHE A 371 -35.44 10.17 -28.55
CA PHE A 371 -35.94 11.29 -27.76
C PHE A 371 -36.57 12.32 -28.71
N PRO A 372 -37.81 12.75 -28.45
CA PRO A 372 -38.36 13.91 -29.15
C PRO A 372 -37.54 15.16 -28.80
N ASN A 373 -37.30 16.02 -29.80
CA ASN A 373 -36.61 17.30 -29.64
C ASN A 373 -37.40 18.29 -28.80
#